data_AF-A0A1Z8TWB7-F1
#
_entry.id   AF-A0A1Z8TWB7-F1
#
_cell.length_a   1.000
_cell.length_b   1.000
_cell.length_c   1.000
_cell.angle_alpha   90.00
_cell.angle_beta   90.00
_cell.angle_gamma   90.00
#
_symmetry.space_group_name_H-M   'P 1'
#
loop_
_entity.id
_entity.type
_entity.pdbx_description
1 polymer ?
#
loop_
_entity_poly.entity_id
_entity_poly.type
_entity_poly.pdbx_seq_one_letter_code
_entity_poly.pdbx_strand_id
1 'polypeptide(L)'
;MIETRRKFIAQSTAFATFAISGTKSSGKIMGANDRVNVAVCGIKGRGASHIGGHGRQKNVNISHLVDPDSRLFSGREKFVQSKFKNTPKCVQDVRDVLDNKEVDVISIATPNHWHSLMSIWACQAGKDVYVEKPLSHNLFEGRMLVKAAKKYKRIVQHGTQNRSLSKWSKLANEIASGEKGKLEIALGTCHKRRGSIGFKDTKSPPNELDFDVWTGPAPKEDFHDNLVHYNWHWFWNFGNGDIGNQGVHQMDIARWMIPGAVWPKSVFCIGGRFGYKDQAETANTQLAIFDYGESLLVFDVRGLSGKSNMGVSNHVYFDQNAKQKKTKSHGIKGIKDPLADRGEVDIFENFIQSVRNRKEEHLDAHVFEGHVSSGLCHLANVSYRLGEKSS
;
A
#
# COMPACT_ATOMS: atom_id res chain seq x y z
N MET A 1 16.99 -33.62 -16.88
CA MET A 1 15.94 -33.34 -17.89
C MET A 1 15.32 -32.01 -17.54
N ILE A 2 15.40 -31.05 -18.46
CA ILE A 2 14.94 -29.66 -18.27
C ILE A 2 13.43 -29.64 -18.46
N GLU A 3 12.66 -29.57 -17.38
CA GLU A 3 11.22 -29.31 -17.47
C GLU A 3 10.98 -27.81 -17.68
N THR A 4 10.51 -27.46 -18.87
CA THR A 4 10.25 -26.07 -19.27
C THR A 4 9.00 -25.50 -18.59
N ARG A 5 9.16 -24.27 -18.07
CA ARG A 5 8.19 -23.39 -17.38
C ARG A 5 6.79 -23.19 -18.00
N ARG A 6 6.50 -23.77 -19.18
CA ARG A 6 5.19 -23.63 -19.88
C ARG A 6 4.13 -24.65 -19.47
N LYS A 7 4.50 -25.79 -18.85
CA LYS A 7 3.50 -26.78 -18.40
C LYS A 7 2.95 -26.55 -16.99
N PHE A 8 3.69 -25.85 -16.12
CA PHE A 8 3.22 -25.55 -14.76
C PHE A 8 2.07 -24.54 -14.73
N ILE A 9 2.07 -23.57 -15.66
CA ILE A 9 1.00 -22.55 -15.77
C ILE A 9 -0.35 -23.15 -16.22
N ALA A 10 -0.35 -24.35 -16.82
CA ALA A 10 -1.57 -25.02 -17.26
C ALA A 10 -2.27 -25.84 -16.16
N GLN A 11 -1.65 -26.04 -14.99
CA GLN A 11 -2.19 -26.89 -13.91
C GLN A 11 -2.52 -26.13 -12.61
N SER A 12 -2.29 -24.81 -12.55
CA SER A 12 -2.62 -23.99 -11.36
C SER A 12 -4.01 -23.34 -11.40
N THR A 13 -4.89 -23.75 -12.31
CA THR A 13 -6.31 -23.31 -12.37
C THR A 13 -7.21 -23.99 -11.35
N ALA A 14 -6.67 -24.54 -10.26
CA ALA A 14 -7.44 -24.81 -9.05
C ALA A 14 -7.52 -23.53 -8.21
N PHE A 15 -8.20 -22.49 -8.73
CA PHE A 15 -8.86 -21.55 -7.83
C PHE A 15 -9.84 -22.38 -7.02
N ALA A 16 -9.54 -22.66 -5.75
CA ALA A 16 -10.56 -23.02 -4.80
C ALA A 16 -11.55 -21.85 -4.76
N THR A 17 -12.57 -21.93 -5.60
CA THR A 17 -13.79 -21.13 -5.48
C THR A 17 -14.34 -21.43 -4.09
N PHE A 18 -13.98 -20.60 -3.11
CA PHE A 18 -14.88 -20.33 -2.00
C PHE A 18 -16.16 -19.80 -2.64
N ALA A 19 -17.12 -20.68 -2.83
CA ALA A 19 -18.48 -20.33 -3.19
C ALA A 19 -19.08 -19.61 -1.97
N ILE A 20 -18.73 -18.35 -1.78
CA ILE A 20 -19.49 -17.44 -0.93
C ILE A 20 -20.78 -17.21 -1.71
N SER A 21 -21.80 -18.02 -1.39
CA SER A 21 -23.15 -17.86 -1.93
C SER A 21 -23.56 -16.40 -1.72
N GLY A 22 -23.81 -15.69 -2.81
CA GLY A 22 -24.08 -14.26 -2.80
C GLY A 22 -25.29 -13.94 -1.94
N THR A 23 -25.07 -13.49 -0.71
CA THR A 23 -26.05 -12.70 -0.02
C THR A 23 -25.99 -11.30 -0.63
N LYS A 24 -27.13 -10.80 -1.12
CA LYS A 24 -27.27 -9.39 -1.47
C LYS A 24 -27.00 -8.58 -0.19
N SER A 25 -25.76 -8.17 0.02
CA SER A 25 -25.43 -7.14 1.01
C SER A 25 -25.97 -5.82 0.48
N SER A 26 -27.25 -5.54 0.72
CA SER A 26 -27.76 -4.18 0.69
C SER A 26 -27.03 -3.41 1.78
N GLY A 27 -26.00 -2.64 1.41
CA GLY A 27 -25.25 -1.83 2.36
C GLY A 27 -26.20 -0.85 3.04
N LYS A 28 -26.48 -1.07 4.32
CA LYS A 28 -27.21 -0.10 5.13
C LYS A 28 -26.36 1.16 5.20
N ILE A 29 -26.94 2.31 4.85
CA ILE A 29 -26.27 3.60 5.06
C ILE A 29 -26.17 3.78 6.57
N MET A 30 -24.95 3.87 7.08
CA MET A 30 -24.70 4.10 8.51
C MET A 30 -24.82 5.60 8.78
N GLY A 31 -25.70 5.97 9.70
CA GLY A 31 -25.79 7.36 10.15
C GLY A 31 -24.50 7.82 10.84
N ALA A 32 -24.28 9.13 10.94
CA ALA A 32 -23.13 9.68 11.67
C ALA A 32 -23.08 9.27 13.15
N ASN A 33 -24.22 8.85 13.71
CA ASN A 33 -24.36 8.35 15.07
C ASN A 33 -24.16 6.84 15.18
N ASP A 34 -24.15 6.10 14.07
CA ASP A 34 -23.96 4.65 14.09
C ASP A 34 -22.48 4.32 14.36
N ARG A 35 -22.27 3.32 15.21
CA ARG A 35 -20.95 2.84 15.60
C ARG A 35 -20.35 2.00 14.46
N VAL A 36 -19.11 2.29 14.07
CA VAL A 36 -18.34 1.50 13.09
C VAL A 36 -17.37 0.58 13.85
N ASN A 37 -17.53 -0.73 13.67
CA ASN A 37 -16.66 -1.75 14.24
C ASN A 37 -15.51 -2.07 13.28
N VAL A 38 -14.30 -1.76 13.73
CA VAL A 38 -13.06 -1.94 12.95
C VAL A 38 -12.30 -3.15 13.48
N ALA A 39 -11.86 -4.03 12.58
CA ALA A 39 -10.84 -5.02 12.84
C ALA A 39 -9.50 -4.52 12.29
N VAL A 40 -8.44 -4.55 13.09
CA VAL A 40 -7.10 -4.15 12.66
C VAL A 40 -6.22 -5.38 12.46
N CYS A 41 -5.72 -5.58 11.24
CA CYS A 41 -4.88 -6.70 10.83
C CYS A 41 -3.42 -6.27 10.69
N GLY A 42 -2.52 -6.97 11.37
CA GLY A 42 -1.13 -6.54 11.59
C GLY A 42 -1.09 -5.45 12.66
N ILE A 43 -0.72 -5.81 13.89
CA ILE A 43 -0.89 -4.94 15.07
C ILE A 43 0.42 -4.44 15.67
N LYS A 44 1.56 -4.66 15.00
CA LYS A 44 2.88 -4.23 15.51
C LYS A 44 3.11 -2.73 15.32
N GLY A 45 4.13 -2.32 14.57
CA GLY A 45 4.56 -0.92 14.47
C GLY A 45 3.48 -0.03 13.85
N ARG A 46 3.21 -0.24 12.55
CA ARG A 46 2.19 0.53 11.82
C ARG A 46 0.77 0.22 12.28
N GLY A 47 0.50 -1.04 12.64
CA GLY A 47 -0.75 -1.46 13.27
C GLY A 47 -1.15 -0.63 14.50
N ALA A 48 -0.19 -0.28 15.36
CA ALA A 48 -0.46 0.62 16.49
C ALA A 48 -0.99 1.99 16.05
N SER A 49 -0.46 2.52 14.94
CA SER A 49 -0.95 3.77 14.36
C SER A 49 -2.36 3.62 13.82
N HIS A 50 -2.73 2.46 13.24
CA HIS A 50 -4.11 2.19 12.78
C HIS A 50 -5.08 2.08 13.95
N ILE A 51 -4.72 1.33 14.99
CA ILE A 51 -5.48 1.22 16.23
C ILE A 51 -5.72 2.63 16.80
N GLY A 52 -4.66 3.45 16.89
CA GLY A 52 -4.75 4.81 17.39
C GLY A 52 -5.56 5.75 16.48
N GLY A 53 -5.37 5.64 15.17
CA GLY A 53 -6.03 6.45 14.16
C GLY A 53 -7.53 6.21 14.12
N HIS A 54 -7.95 4.94 14.03
CA HIS A 54 -9.36 4.55 14.06
C HIS A 54 -9.99 4.74 15.45
N GLY A 55 -9.30 4.38 16.53
CA GLY A 55 -9.87 4.42 17.89
C GLY A 55 -10.18 5.84 18.38
N ARG A 56 -9.52 6.87 17.83
CA ARG A 56 -9.82 8.28 18.12
C ARG A 56 -10.99 8.84 17.31
N GLN A 57 -11.45 8.14 16.28
CA GLN A 57 -12.57 8.62 15.47
C GLN A 57 -13.86 8.51 16.26
N LYS A 58 -14.72 9.52 16.12
CA LYS A 58 -16.05 9.54 16.75
C LYS A 58 -16.83 8.29 16.35
N ASN A 59 -17.48 7.62 17.31
CA ASN A 59 -18.31 6.42 17.10
C ASN A 59 -17.59 5.30 16.33
N VAL A 60 -16.30 5.08 16.61
CA VAL A 60 -15.56 3.91 16.13
C VAL A 60 -15.17 3.03 17.30
N ASN A 61 -15.30 1.72 17.11
CA ASN A 61 -14.91 0.70 18.07
C ASN A 61 -13.86 -0.23 17.45
N ILE A 62 -12.71 -0.37 18.10
CA ILE A 62 -11.73 -1.40 17.73
C ILE A 62 -12.26 -2.74 18.26
N SER A 63 -12.90 -3.50 17.38
CA SER A 63 -13.60 -4.73 17.74
C SER A 63 -12.68 -5.94 17.78
N HIS A 64 -11.70 -5.99 16.86
CA HIS A 64 -10.78 -7.12 16.72
C HIS A 64 -9.36 -6.64 16.46
N LEU A 65 -8.40 -7.40 16.97
CA LEU A 65 -6.98 -7.28 16.68
C LEU A 65 -6.51 -8.60 16.08
N VAL A 66 -6.00 -8.56 14.85
CA VAL A 66 -5.63 -9.75 14.08
C VAL A 66 -4.14 -9.74 13.81
N ASP A 67 -3.40 -10.72 14.32
CA ASP A 67 -1.97 -10.87 14.04
C ASP A 67 -1.51 -12.31 14.26
N PRO A 68 -0.75 -12.92 13.34
CA PRO A 68 -0.26 -14.29 13.52
C PRO A 68 0.67 -14.44 14.72
N ASP A 69 1.24 -13.34 15.24
CA ASP A 69 2.05 -13.35 16.46
C ASP A 69 1.24 -13.00 17.72
N SER A 70 0.82 -14.03 18.44
CA SER A 70 0.02 -13.88 19.66
C SER A 70 0.75 -13.20 20.82
N ARG A 71 2.10 -13.08 20.77
CA ARG A 71 2.89 -12.33 21.78
C ARG A 71 2.53 -10.84 21.79
N LEU A 72 1.92 -10.32 20.73
CA LEU A 72 1.50 -8.93 20.60
C LEU A 72 0.17 -8.62 21.30
N PHE A 73 -0.66 -9.63 21.60
CA PHE A 73 -2.05 -9.46 22.02
C PHE A 73 -2.19 -8.68 23.33
N SER A 74 -1.61 -9.19 24.42
CA SER A 74 -1.78 -8.57 25.75
C SER A 74 -1.40 -7.09 25.78
N GLY A 75 -0.29 -6.73 25.11
CA GLY A 75 0.16 -5.34 25.04
C GLY A 75 -0.79 -4.44 24.24
N ARG A 76 -1.39 -4.97 23.17
CA ARG A 76 -2.31 -4.21 22.31
C ARG A 76 -3.72 -4.11 22.88
N GLU A 77 -4.22 -5.14 23.53
CA GLU A 77 -5.48 -5.09 24.28
C GLU A 77 -5.40 -4.02 25.38
N LYS A 78 -4.31 -4.01 26.18
CA LYS A 78 -4.08 -2.98 27.20
C LYS A 78 -4.01 -1.57 26.61
N PHE A 79 -3.36 -1.42 25.45
CA PHE A 79 -3.31 -0.13 24.76
C PHE A 79 -4.71 0.35 24.36
N VAL A 80 -5.52 -0.52 23.76
CA VAL A 80 -6.88 -0.22 23.33
C VAL A 80 -7.77 0.11 24.53
N GLN A 81 -7.76 -0.74 25.57
CA GLN A 81 -8.53 -0.53 26.80
C GLN A 81 -8.17 0.78 27.50
N SER A 82 -6.87 1.10 27.61
CA SER A 82 -6.43 2.32 28.30
C SER A 82 -6.85 3.60 27.57
N LYS A 83 -6.72 3.62 26.23
CA LYS A 83 -6.93 4.80 25.39
C LYS A 83 -8.37 5.01 24.96
N PHE A 84 -9.10 3.94 24.68
CA PHE A 84 -10.40 3.99 24.02
C PHE A 84 -11.52 3.32 24.81
N LYS A 85 -11.20 2.76 25.99
CA LYS A 85 -12.17 2.14 26.92
C LYS A 85 -13.00 1.01 26.29
N ASN A 86 -12.42 0.31 25.31
CA ASN A 86 -13.01 -0.86 24.66
C ASN A 86 -12.05 -2.05 24.74
N THR A 87 -12.60 -3.27 24.70
CA THR A 87 -11.84 -4.52 24.75
C THR A 87 -11.98 -5.24 23.42
N PRO A 88 -10.94 -5.29 22.58
CA PRO A 88 -11.00 -5.99 21.31
C PRO A 88 -10.82 -7.50 21.53
N LYS A 89 -11.38 -8.32 20.64
CA LYS A 89 -11.03 -9.75 20.56
C LYS A 89 -9.74 -9.92 19.76
N CYS A 90 -8.75 -10.61 20.32
CA CYS A 90 -7.55 -11.02 19.60
C CYS A 90 -7.75 -12.36 18.88
N VAL A 91 -7.31 -12.44 17.62
CA VAL A 91 -7.28 -13.68 16.82
C VAL A 91 -6.01 -13.71 15.97
N GLN A 92 -5.51 -14.89 15.62
CA GLN A 92 -4.30 -15.01 14.81
C GLN A 92 -4.57 -14.91 13.30
N ASP A 93 -5.80 -15.20 12.88
CA ASP A 93 -6.17 -15.27 11.48
C ASP A 93 -7.32 -14.32 11.12
N VAL A 94 -7.21 -13.65 9.97
CA VAL A 94 -8.25 -12.75 9.47
C VAL A 94 -9.54 -13.50 9.11
N ARG A 95 -9.43 -14.79 8.75
CA ARG A 95 -10.57 -15.65 8.39
C ARG A 95 -11.61 -15.75 9.50
N ASP A 96 -11.19 -15.67 10.76
CA ASP A 96 -12.08 -15.66 11.93
C ASP A 96 -12.94 -14.39 12.03
N VAL A 97 -12.58 -13.35 11.28
CA VAL A 97 -13.22 -12.03 11.32
C VAL A 97 -14.09 -11.78 10.10
N LEU A 98 -13.80 -12.43 8.96
CA LEU A 98 -14.50 -12.19 7.69
C LEU A 98 -16.00 -12.42 7.80
N ASP A 99 -16.41 -13.54 8.39
CA ASP A 99 -17.83 -13.91 8.53
C ASP A 99 -18.52 -13.26 9.74
N ASN A 100 -17.78 -12.50 10.55
CA ASN A 100 -18.35 -11.79 11.69
C ASN A 100 -19.22 -10.63 11.20
N LYS A 101 -20.54 -10.74 11.38
CA LYS A 101 -21.53 -9.74 10.96
C LYS A 101 -21.40 -8.42 11.70
N GLU A 102 -20.78 -8.41 12.89
CA GLU A 102 -20.58 -7.21 13.68
C GLU A 102 -19.39 -6.37 13.19
N VAL A 103 -18.52 -6.91 12.33
CA VAL A 103 -17.38 -6.16 11.80
C VAL A 103 -17.80 -5.44 10.52
N ASP A 104 -17.54 -4.13 10.45
CA ASP A 104 -17.88 -3.30 9.28
C ASP A 104 -16.66 -3.08 8.38
N VAL A 105 -15.49 -2.90 9.02
CA VAL A 105 -14.26 -2.45 8.39
C VAL A 105 -13.10 -3.37 8.75
N ILE A 106 -12.27 -3.68 7.75
CA ILE A 106 -10.96 -4.30 7.95
C ILE A 106 -9.86 -3.27 7.61
N SER A 107 -8.99 -2.98 8.59
CA SER A 107 -7.86 -2.07 8.47
C SER A 107 -6.56 -2.87 8.45
N ILE A 108 -5.81 -2.81 7.35
CA ILE A 108 -4.71 -3.73 7.05
C ILE A 108 -3.38 -2.98 7.13
N ALA A 109 -2.50 -3.47 8.01
CA ALA A 109 -1.13 -3.01 8.22
C ALA A 109 -0.14 -4.20 8.31
N THR A 110 -0.43 -5.26 7.55
CA THR A 110 0.39 -6.47 7.41
C THR A 110 1.59 -6.22 6.47
N PRO A 111 2.46 -7.21 6.22
CA PRO A 111 3.41 -7.14 5.11
C PRO A 111 2.72 -7.07 3.73
N ASN A 112 3.46 -6.63 2.70
CA ASN A 112 2.89 -6.31 1.38
C ASN A 112 2.19 -7.49 0.70
N HIS A 113 2.72 -8.71 0.84
CA HIS A 113 2.17 -9.92 0.21
C HIS A 113 0.74 -10.25 0.66
N TRP A 114 0.33 -9.75 1.83
CA TRP A 114 -1.03 -9.95 2.34
C TRP A 114 -2.03 -8.90 1.89
N HIS A 115 -1.58 -7.70 1.51
CA HIS A 115 -2.45 -6.54 1.34
C HIS A 115 -3.61 -6.80 0.38
N SER A 116 -3.32 -7.26 -0.83
CA SER A 116 -4.35 -7.43 -1.85
C SER A 116 -5.27 -8.62 -1.58
N LEU A 117 -4.74 -9.77 -1.19
CA LEU A 117 -5.58 -10.95 -0.89
C LEU A 117 -6.53 -10.67 0.27
N MET A 118 -6.01 -10.13 1.37
CA MET A 118 -6.82 -9.82 2.55
C MET A 118 -7.89 -8.75 2.23
N SER A 119 -7.53 -7.73 1.44
CA SER A 119 -8.50 -6.72 0.99
C SER A 119 -9.59 -7.31 0.08
N ILE A 120 -9.24 -8.24 -0.81
CA ILE A 120 -10.19 -8.92 -1.70
C ILE A 120 -11.15 -9.79 -0.88
N TRP A 121 -10.64 -10.58 0.07
CA TRP A 121 -11.45 -11.37 0.98
C TRP A 121 -12.39 -10.51 1.82
N ALA A 122 -11.88 -9.41 2.39
CA ALA A 122 -12.69 -8.43 3.09
C ALA A 122 -13.82 -7.88 2.19
N CYS A 123 -13.51 -7.55 0.94
CA CYS A 123 -14.51 -7.08 0.00
C CYS A 123 -15.58 -8.13 -0.31
N GLN A 124 -15.18 -9.38 -0.49
CA GLN A 124 -16.08 -10.52 -0.71
C GLN A 124 -17.01 -10.76 0.48
N ALA A 125 -16.49 -10.57 1.70
CA ALA A 125 -17.24 -10.67 2.94
C ALA A 125 -18.11 -9.41 3.25
N GLY A 126 -18.21 -8.48 2.31
CA GLY A 126 -19.03 -7.28 2.45
C GLY A 126 -18.41 -6.19 3.34
N LYS A 127 -17.13 -6.29 3.69
CA LYS A 127 -16.42 -5.32 4.55
C LYS A 127 -15.79 -4.21 3.72
N ASP A 128 -15.76 -2.99 4.26
CA ASP A 128 -14.94 -1.92 3.70
C ASP A 128 -13.50 -2.02 4.18
N VAL A 129 -12.56 -1.45 3.44
CA VAL A 129 -11.13 -1.70 3.64
C VAL A 129 -10.32 -0.42 3.68
N TYR A 130 -9.51 -0.29 4.73
CA TYR A 130 -8.35 0.61 4.71
C TYR A 130 -7.11 -0.28 4.59
N VAL A 131 -6.25 -0.06 3.59
CA VAL A 131 -5.06 -0.89 3.37
C VAL A 131 -3.81 -0.04 3.26
N GLU A 132 -2.78 -0.43 4.00
CA GLU A 132 -1.49 0.27 4.00
C GLU A 132 -0.82 0.31 2.64
N LYS A 133 0.14 1.23 2.54
CA LYS A 133 1.01 1.31 1.39
C LYS A 133 2.15 0.28 1.48
N PRO A 134 2.63 -0.25 0.35
CA PRO A 134 2.01 -0.16 -0.98
C PRO A 134 0.75 -1.03 -1.05
N LEU A 135 -0.26 -0.64 -1.83
CA LEU A 135 -1.58 -1.32 -1.92
C LEU A 135 -1.49 -2.83 -2.23
N SER A 136 -0.44 -3.26 -2.92
CA SER A 136 -0.31 -4.59 -3.49
C SER A 136 1.16 -5.01 -3.55
N HIS A 137 1.41 -6.30 -3.65
CA HIS A 137 2.76 -6.82 -3.83
C HIS A 137 3.20 -6.84 -5.31
N ASN A 138 2.25 -6.93 -6.24
CA ASN A 138 2.50 -6.84 -7.69
C ASN A 138 1.34 -6.17 -8.45
N LEU A 139 1.56 -5.90 -9.75
CA LEU A 139 0.60 -5.24 -10.64
C LEU A 139 -0.71 -6.02 -10.81
N PHE A 140 -0.64 -7.35 -10.88
CA PHE A 140 -1.81 -8.19 -11.09
C PHE A 140 -2.74 -8.11 -9.88
N GLU A 141 -2.19 -8.31 -8.68
CA GLU A 141 -2.91 -8.23 -7.42
C GLU A 141 -3.61 -6.89 -7.22
N GLY A 142 -2.90 -5.76 -7.43
CA GLY A 142 -3.49 -4.44 -7.29
C GLY A 142 -4.65 -4.21 -8.27
N ARG A 143 -4.53 -4.70 -9.51
CA ARG A 143 -5.61 -4.65 -10.50
C ARG A 143 -6.81 -5.48 -10.05
N MET A 144 -6.57 -6.66 -9.47
CA MET A 144 -7.62 -7.52 -8.95
C MET A 144 -8.33 -6.90 -7.74
N LEU A 145 -7.60 -6.20 -6.87
CA LEU A 145 -8.21 -5.48 -5.75
C LEU A 145 -9.12 -4.32 -6.24
N VAL A 146 -8.68 -3.52 -7.21
CA VAL A 146 -9.54 -2.48 -7.80
C VAL A 146 -10.83 -3.09 -8.39
N LYS A 147 -10.71 -4.23 -9.09
CA LYS A 147 -11.88 -4.96 -9.62
C LYS A 147 -12.78 -5.49 -8.50
N ALA A 148 -12.23 -6.01 -7.41
CA ALA A 148 -12.99 -6.53 -6.28
C ALA A 148 -13.76 -5.40 -5.57
N ALA A 149 -13.10 -4.29 -5.26
CA ALA A 149 -13.74 -3.11 -4.66
C ALA A 149 -14.97 -2.67 -5.46
N LYS A 150 -14.82 -2.54 -6.79
CA LYS A 150 -15.93 -2.20 -7.69
C LYS A 150 -17.01 -3.28 -7.76
N LYS A 151 -16.63 -4.55 -7.90
CA LYS A 151 -17.56 -5.69 -8.02
C LYS A 151 -18.45 -5.82 -6.79
N TYR A 152 -17.86 -5.72 -5.60
CA TYR A 152 -18.57 -5.87 -4.32
C TYR A 152 -19.05 -4.54 -3.75
N LYS A 153 -18.87 -3.42 -4.48
CA LYS A 153 -19.32 -2.07 -4.09
C LYS A 153 -18.85 -1.68 -2.69
N ARG A 154 -17.56 -1.86 -2.43
CA ARG A 154 -16.91 -1.61 -1.13
C ARG A 154 -16.06 -0.37 -1.19
N ILE A 155 -16.04 0.38 -0.08
CA ILE A 155 -15.17 1.54 0.09
C ILE A 155 -13.78 1.00 0.41
N VAL A 156 -12.82 1.24 -0.49
CA VAL A 156 -11.43 0.80 -0.30
C VAL A 156 -10.47 1.98 -0.43
N GLN A 157 -9.76 2.27 0.66
CA GLN A 157 -8.79 3.36 0.72
C GLN A 157 -7.37 2.85 0.89
N HIS A 158 -6.46 3.44 0.13
CA HIS A 158 -5.02 3.22 0.24
C HIS A 158 -4.38 4.17 1.28
N GLY A 159 -3.41 3.67 2.05
CA GLY A 159 -2.74 4.39 3.14
C GLY A 159 -1.77 5.52 2.73
N THR A 160 -1.98 6.20 1.59
CA THR A 160 -1.13 7.35 1.20
C THR A 160 -1.65 8.66 1.79
N GLN A 161 -1.16 8.98 2.99
CA GLN A 161 -1.60 10.13 3.80
C GLN A 161 -1.42 11.50 3.12
N ASN A 162 -0.42 11.65 2.26
CA ASN A 162 -0.17 12.91 1.55
C ASN A 162 -1.34 13.33 0.64
N ARG A 163 -2.20 12.40 0.24
CA ARG A 163 -3.41 12.73 -0.52
C ARG A 163 -4.41 13.55 0.30
N SER A 164 -4.39 13.49 1.63
CA SER A 164 -5.25 14.29 2.50
C SER A 164 -4.61 15.61 2.96
N LEU A 165 -3.50 16.04 2.32
CA LEU A 165 -2.86 17.33 2.60
C LEU A 165 -3.08 18.29 1.43
N SER A 166 -3.73 19.41 1.73
CA SER A 166 -4.15 20.42 0.75
C SER A 166 -2.99 21.01 -0.04
N LYS A 167 -1.80 21.08 0.57
CA LYS A 167 -0.60 21.61 -0.09
C LYS A 167 -0.26 20.87 -1.38
N TRP A 168 -0.50 19.55 -1.44
CA TRP A 168 -0.16 18.75 -2.61
C TRP A 168 -1.22 18.89 -3.72
N SER A 169 -2.50 18.95 -3.37
CA SER A 169 -3.55 19.24 -4.37
C SER A 169 -3.42 20.65 -4.93
N LYS A 170 -3.05 21.64 -4.11
CA LYS A 170 -2.77 23.01 -4.58
C LYS A 170 -1.59 23.04 -5.55
N LEU A 171 -0.48 22.39 -5.21
CA LEU A 171 0.67 22.30 -6.12
C LEU A 171 0.32 21.58 -7.44
N ALA A 172 -0.46 20.49 -7.38
CA ALA A 172 -0.94 19.81 -8.59
C ALA A 172 -1.79 20.73 -9.48
N ASN A 173 -2.66 21.56 -8.88
CA ASN A 173 -3.45 22.56 -9.60
C ASN A 173 -2.58 23.66 -10.23
N GLU A 174 -1.60 24.18 -9.50
CA GLU A 174 -0.64 25.18 -10.01
C GLU A 174 0.17 24.64 -11.19
N ILE A 175 0.54 23.34 -11.17
CA ILE A 175 1.21 22.70 -12.31
C ILE A 175 0.26 22.55 -13.49
N ALA A 176 -0.97 22.09 -13.23
CA ALA A 176 -1.98 21.86 -14.27
C ALA A 176 -2.47 23.17 -14.93
N SER A 177 -2.40 24.32 -14.23
CA SER A 177 -2.74 25.62 -14.80
C SER A 177 -1.77 26.04 -15.92
N GLY A 178 -0.53 25.55 -15.86
CA GLY A 178 0.53 25.87 -16.82
C GLY A 178 1.21 27.22 -16.60
N GLU A 179 0.86 27.95 -15.53
CA GLU A 179 1.42 29.27 -15.22
C GLU A 179 2.92 29.23 -14.94
N LYS A 180 3.45 28.08 -14.49
CA LYS A 180 4.88 27.86 -14.18
C LYS A 180 5.72 27.38 -15.38
N GLY A 181 5.12 27.29 -16.57
CA GLY A 181 5.74 26.67 -17.74
C GLY A 181 5.37 25.18 -17.89
N LYS A 182 6.00 24.50 -18.83
CA LYS A 182 5.77 23.07 -19.10
C LYS A 182 6.52 22.21 -18.07
N LEU A 183 5.84 21.29 -17.41
CA LEU A 183 6.49 20.34 -16.51
C LEU A 183 7.40 19.38 -17.30
N GLU A 184 8.68 19.35 -16.99
CA GLU A 184 9.64 18.42 -17.59
C GLU A 184 9.92 17.22 -16.70
N ILE A 185 10.12 17.44 -15.40
CA ILE A 185 10.51 16.38 -14.46
C ILE A 185 9.72 16.52 -13.16
N ALA A 186 9.09 15.43 -12.72
CA ALA A 186 8.64 15.24 -11.35
C ALA A 186 9.59 14.24 -10.65
N LEU A 187 10.40 14.74 -9.72
CA LEU A 187 11.38 13.97 -8.97
C LEU A 187 10.83 13.60 -7.59
N GLY A 188 10.85 12.32 -7.24
CA GLY A 188 10.68 11.85 -5.87
C GLY A 188 11.97 11.25 -5.32
N THR A 189 12.25 11.44 -4.03
CA THR A 189 13.43 10.85 -3.38
C THR A 189 13.06 10.06 -2.13
N CYS A 190 13.74 8.94 -1.92
CA CYS A 190 13.70 8.15 -0.69
C CYS A 190 15.12 7.84 -0.23
N HIS A 191 15.73 8.81 0.44
CA HIS A 191 17.08 8.74 0.97
C HIS A 191 17.05 8.44 2.48
N LYS A 192 16.56 7.25 2.84
CA LYS A 192 16.45 6.80 4.23
C LYS A 192 17.57 5.83 4.56
N ARG A 193 18.28 6.06 5.66
CA ARG A 193 19.32 5.11 6.11
C ARG A 193 18.69 3.76 6.44
N ARG A 194 19.20 2.69 5.82
CA ARG A 194 18.86 1.28 6.03
C ARG A 194 20.14 0.52 6.30
N GLY A 195 20.27 -0.04 7.51
CA GLY A 195 21.42 -0.87 7.86
C GLY A 195 21.42 -2.21 7.13
N SER A 196 22.54 -2.91 7.23
CA SER A 196 22.60 -4.34 6.91
C SER A 196 21.63 -5.12 7.81
N ILE A 197 20.97 -6.13 7.25
CA ILE A 197 20.18 -7.10 8.03
C ILE A 197 21.02 -8.31 8.49
N GLY A 198 22.28 -8.37 8.06
CA GLY A 198 23.19 -9.47 8.36
C GLY A 198 22.70 -10.82 7.83
N PHE A 199 23.18 -11.89 8.48
CA PHE A 199 22.74 -13.25 8.25
C PHE A 199 22.09 -13.81 9.52
N LYS A 200 21.03 -14.60 9.33
CA LYS A 200 20.34 -15.34 10.39
C LYS A 200 20.17 -16.77 9.93
N ASP A 201 20.52 -17.70 10.82
CA ASP A 201 20.35 -19.13 10.54
C ASP A 201 18.87 -19.49 10.51
N THR A 202 18.56 -20.47 9.66
CA THR A 202 17.27 -21.13 9.63
C THR A 202 16.99 -21.83 10.95
N LYS A 203 15.75 -21.71 11.46
CA LYS A 203 15.28 -22.39 12.67
C LYS A 203 13.77 -22.53 12.67
N SER A 204 13.21 -23.28 13.62
CA SER A 204 11.76 -23.31 13.81
C SER A 204 11.22 -21.94 14.24
N PRO A 205 10.04 -21.53 13.75
CA PRO A 205 9.39 -20.31 14.23
C PRO A 205 9.02 -20.44 15.72
N PRO A 206 8.93 -19.33 16.47
CA PRO A 206 8.38 -19.34 17.83
C PRO A 206 6.96 -19.92 17.85
N ASN A 207 6.61 -20.69 18.89
CA ASN A 207 5.31 -21.35 19.00
C ASN A 207 4.11 -20.39 18.95
N GLU A 208 4.31 -19.16 19.42
CA GLU A 208 3.28 -18.12 19.44
C GLU A 208 3.07 -17.43 18.08
N LEU A 209 3.97 -17.65 17.12
CA LEU A 209 3.88 -17.15 15.76
C LEU A 209 3.36 -18.26 14.86
N ASP A 210 2.13 -18.09 14.37
CA ASP A 210 1.63 -18.91 13.27
C ASP A 210 2.33 -18.49 11.96
N PHE A 211 3.43 -19.16 11.66
CA PHE A 211 4.25 -18.81 10.51
C PHE A 211 3.63 -19.21 9.17
N ASP A 212 2.72 -20.19 9.15
CA ASP A 212 1.98 -20.54 7.93
C ASP A 212 0.98 -19.43 7.59
N VAL A 213 0.26 -18.91 8.59
CA VAL A 213 -0.60 -17.72 8.44
C VAL A 213 0.23 -16.48 8.13
N TRP A 214 1.41 -16.29 8.73
CA TRP A 214 2.26 -15.15 8.38
C TRP A 214 2.74 -15.21 6.92
N THR A 215 3.19 -16.39 6.46
CA THR A 215 3.64 -16.63 5.08
C THR A 215 2.50 -16.45 4.09
N GLY A 216 1.33 -17.02 4.36
CA GLY A 216 0.11 -16.77 3.61
C GLY A 216 0.25 -17.07 2.10
N PRO A 217 -0.03 -16.10 1.22
CA PRO A 217 0.02 -16.33 -0.23
C PRO A 217 1.44 -16.36 -0.81
N ALA A 218 2.47 -16.02 -0.03
CA ALA A 218 3.85 -16.04 -0.50
C ALA A 218 4.37 -17.49 -0.63
N PRO A 219 5.39 -17.75 -1.48
CA PRO A 219 6.08 -19.02 -1.49
C PRO A 219 6.58 -19.41 -0.09
N LYS A 220 6.43 -20.68 0.28
CA LYS A 220 6.97 -21.20 1.53
C LYS A 220 8.50 -21.16 1.49
N GLU A 221 9.08 -20.70 2.59
CA GLU A 221 10.51 -20.70 2.84
C GLU A 221 10.78 -20.98 4.31
N ASP A 222 11.99 -21.44 4.62
CA ASP A 222 12.33 -21.75 6.00
C ASP A 222 12.42 -20.50 6.86
N PHE A 223 11.95 -20.59 8.09
CA PHE A 223 11.95 -19.44 8.99
C PHE A 223 13.38 -19.05 9.42
N HIS A 224 13.65 -17.75 9.38
CA HIS A 224 14.78 -17.11 10.05
C HIS A 224 14.38 -15.73 10.59
N ASP A 225 15.08 -15.23 11.61
CA ASP A 225 14.66 -14.00 12.32
C ASP A 225 14.61 -12.75 11.43
N ASN A 226 15.30 -12.73 10.28
CA ASN A 226 15.20 -11.62 9.32
C ASN A 226 13.86 -11.54 8.58
N LEU A 227 12.96 -12.51 8.67
CA LEU A 227 11.64 -12.39 8.04
C LEU A 227 10.71 -11.51 8.87
N VAL A 228 10.72 -11.67 10.19
CA VAL A 228 9.79 -10.98 11.09
C VAL A 228 10.50 -9.94 11.96
N HIS A 229 9.93 -8.78 12.24
CA HIS A 229 8.65 -8.25 11.74
C HIS A 229 8.83 -7.06 10.79
N TYR A 230 10.06 -6.61 10.57
CA TYR A 230 10.32 -5.45 9.73
C TYR A 230 11.12 -5.81 8.48
N ASN A 231 12.08 -6.72 8.57
CA ASN A 231 13.02 -6.98 7.49
C ASN A 231 12.41 -7.70 6.27
N TRP A 232 11.18 -8.25 6.35
CA TRP A 232 10.43 -8.84 5.23
C TRP A 232 10.44 -8.00 3.94
N HIS A 233 10.49 -6.67 4.03
CA HIS A 233 10.47 -5.81 2.84
C HIS A 233 11.73 -5.94 1.97
N TRP A 234 12.80 -6.55 2.48
CA TRP A 234 14.03 -6.83 1.76
C TRP A 234 14.03 -8.15 0.99
N PHE A 235 12.97 -8.95 1.13
CA PHE A 235 12.82 -10.26 0.49
C PHE A 235 11.73 -10.18 -0.56
N TRP A 236 12.01 -10.64 -1.79
CA TRP A 236 11.11 -10.48 -2.94
C TRP A 236 9.79 -11.23 -2.77
N ASN A 237 9.74 -12.24 -1.90
CA ASN A 237 8.52 -13.01 -1.62
C ASN A 237 7.49 -12.25 -0.79
N PHE A 238 7.92 -11.27 0.01
CA PHE A 238 7.03 -10.56 0.96
C PHE A 238 6.96 -9.06 0.73
N GLY A 239 7.94 -8.48 0.04
CA GLY A 239 8.05 -7.04 -0.12
C GLY A 239 8.69 -6.59 -1.41
N ASN A 240 8.94 -5.28 -1.47
CA ASN A 240 9.29 -4.59 -2.71
C ASN A 240 10.48 -3.62 -2.53
N GLY A 241 11.32 -3.84 -1.52
CA GLY A 241 12.42 -2.95 -1.16
C GLY A 241 11.96 -1.58 -0.66
N ASP A 242 12.89 -0.65 -0.49
CA ASP A 242 12.55 0.67 0.06
C ASP A 242 11.78 1.55 -0.94
N ILE A 243 11.89 1.28 -2.24
CA ILE A 243 11.08 1.93 -3.28
C ILE A 243 9.59 1.70 -3.06
N GLY A 244 9.19 0.51 -2.61
CA GLY A 244 7.81 0.18 -2.27
C GLY A 244 7.47 0.41 -0.80
N ASN A 245 8.41 0.26 0.12
CA ASN A 245 8.15 0.38 1.56
C ASN A 245 7.94 1.85 1.99
N GLN A 246 8.91 2.73 1.75
CA GLN A 246 8.78 4.16 2.06
C GLN A 246 8.58 5.00 0.80
N GLY A 247 9.26 4.64 -0.29
CA GLY A 247 9.28 5.43 -1.51
C GLY A 247 7.90 5.65 -2.14
N VAL A 248 6.97 4.70 -1.99
CA VAL A 248 5.61 4.81 -2.56
C VAL A 248 4.85 6.08 -2.16
N HIS A 249 5.12 6.66 -0.99
CA HIS A 249 4.52 7.94 -0.60
C HIS A 249 4.97 9.09 -1.50
N GLN A 250 6.26 9.16 -1.80
CA GLN A 250 6.84 10.19 -2.67
C GLN A 250 6.61 9.86 -4.15
N MET A 251 6.54 8.57 -4.51
CA MET A 251 6.18 8.12 -5.84
C MET A 251 4.75 8.58 -6.18
N ASP A 252 3.81 8.46 -5.24
CA ASP A 252 2.45 8.94 -5.41
C ASP A 252 2.40 10.46 -5.62
N ILE A 253 3.13 11.24 -4.82
CA ILE A 253 3.20 12.70 -5.01
C ILE A 253 3.81 13.04 -6.37
N ALA A 254 4.95 12.44 -6.73
CA ALA A 254 5.61 12.70 -8.00
C ALA A 254 4.70 12.36 -9.20
N ARG A 255 3.97 11.25 -9.11
CA ARG A 255 2.93 10.90 -10.11
C ARG A 255 1.82 11.94 -10.14
N TRP A 256 1.33 12.36 -8.98
CA TRP A 256 0.24 13.33 -8.87
C TRP A 256 0.62 14.70 -9.46
N MET A 257 1.90 15.07 -9.43
CA MET A 257 2.37 16.31 -10.05
C MET A 257 2.29 16.29 -11.58
N ILE A 258 2.27 15.12 -12.22
CA ILE A 258 2.13 14.99 -13.68
C ILE A 258 0.62 14.92 -14.00
N PRO A 259 0.02 15.97 -14.60
CA PRO A 259 -1.42 16.00 -14.76
C PRO A 259 -1.90 14.90 -15.73
N GLY A 260 -2.90 14.13 -15.29
CA GLY A 260 -3.44 13.00 -16.06
C GLY A 260 -2.62 11.71 -15.98
N ALA A 261 -1.54 11.66 -15.18
CA ALA A 261 -0.69 10.49 -15.08
C ALA A 261 -1.39 9.26 -14.48
N VAL A 262 -1.41 8.19 -15.29
CA VAL A 262 -1.80 6.84 -14.86
C VAL A 262 -0.62 5.89 -15.06
N TRP A 263 -0.43 5.40 -16.28
CA TRP A 263 0.70 4.51 -16.61
C TRP A 263 1.70 5.21 -17.53
N PRO A 264 3.00 5.03 -17.32
CA PRO A 264 4.03 5.54 -18.21
C PRO A 264 4.09 4.72 -19.50
N LYS A 265 4.68 5.30 -20.54
CA LYS A 265 4.97 4.63 -21.82
C LYS A 265 6.11 3.63 -21.69
N SER A 266 7.12 3.96 -20.90
CA SER A 266 8.28 3.09 -20.64
C SER A 266 8.86 3.35 -19.26
N VAL A 267 9.62 2.37 -18.74
CA VAL A 267 10.29 2.45 -17.45
C VAL A 267 11.70 1.90 -17.58
N PHE A 268 12.67 2.63 -17.03
CA PHE A 268 14.05 2.21 -16.90
C PHE A 268 14.46 2.29 -15.43
N CYS A 269 15.06 1.24 -14.88
CA CYS A 269 15.54 1.24 -13.52
C CYS A 269 16.89 0.51 -13.40
N ILE A 270 17.82 1.15 -12.68
CA ILE A 270 19.12 0.59 -12.31
C ILE A 270 19.31 0.67 -10.80
N GLY A 271 20.15 -0.19 -10.24
CA GLY A 271 20.42 -0.15 -8.82
C GLY A 271 21.20 -1.36 -8.32
N GLY A 272 21.22 -1.52 -7.00
CA GLY A 272 21.86 -2.65 -6.36
C GLY A 272 21.72 -2.64 -4.85
N ARG A 273 22.14 -3.75 -4.25
CA ARG A 273 22.42 -3.86 -2.81
C ARG A 273 23.88 -3.46 -2.59
N PHE A 274 24.13 -2.17 -2.40
CA PHE A 274 25.48 -1.64 -2.24
C PHE A 274 25.90 -1.56 -0.77
N GLY A 275 27.20 -1.67 -0.51
CA GLY A 275 27.82 -1.51 0.81
C GLY A 275 27.57 -2.64 1.80
N TYR A 276 26.68 -3.60 1.48
CA TYR A 276 26.32 -4.71 2.34
C TYR A 276 26.44 -6.05 1.59
N LYS A 277 26.94 -7.05 2.31
CA LYS A 277 26.77 -8.46 1.98
C LYS A 277 25.91 -9.05 3.09
N ASP A 278 24.64 -9.28 2.79
CA ASP A 278 23.63 -9.74 3.74
C ASP A 278 22.53 -10.55 3.04
N GLN A 279 21.55 -11.03 3.81
CA GLN A 279 20.44 -11.84 3.29
C GLN A 279 19.41 -11.04 2.48
N ALA A 280 19.55 -9.72 2.36
CA ALA A 280 18.59 -8.89 1.64
C ALA A 280 18.70 -9.12 0.12
N GLU A 281 17.56 -9.26 -0.54
CA GLU A 281 17.47 -9.54 -1.98
C GLU A 281 17.14 -8.28 -2.79
N THR A 282 16.42 -7.33 -2.19
CA THR A 282 16.01 -6.09 -2.86
C THR A 282 17.12 -5.04 -2.78
N ALA A 283 17.25 -4.22 -3.82
CA ALA A 283 18.23 -3.13 -3.83
C ALA A 283 17.98 -2.11 -2.72
N ASN A 284 19.06 -1.58 -2.14
CA ASN A 284 19.00 -0.43 -1.22
C ASN A 284 19.26 0.90 -1.92
N THR A 285 19.81 0.88 -3.14
CA THR A 285 19.98 2.05 -3.97
C THR A 285 19.41 1.76 -5.34
N GLN A 286 18.50 2.60 -5.81
CA GLN A 286 17.84 2.46 -7.12
C GLN A 286 17.56 3.83 -7.72
N LEU A 287 17.76 3.97 -9.02
CA LEU A 287 17.27 5.10 -9.81
C LEU A 287 16.26 4.56 -10.83
N ALA A 288 15.04 5.07 -10.78
CA ALA A 288 13.97 4.72 -11.71
C ALA A 288 13.52 5.95 -12.51
N ILE A 289 13.35 5.79 -13.82
CA ILE A 289 12.85 6.81 -14.73
C ILE A 289 11.61 6.26 -15.42
N PHE A 290 10.52 7.02 -15.39
CA PHE A 290 9.25 6.69 -16.03
C PHE A 290 8.91 7.75 -17.07
N ASP A 291 8.73 7.33 -18.31
CA ASP A 291 8.42 8.21 -19.43
C ASP A 291 6.91 8.43 -19.55
N TYR A 292 6.43 9.66 -19.34
CA TYR A 292 5.04 10.07 -19.59
C TYR A 292 4.89 10.88 -20.89
N GLY A 293 5.91 10.90 -21.75
CA GLY A 293 5.96 11.62 -23.01
C GLY A 293 6.41 13.07 -22.84
N GLU A 294 5.50 13.94 -22.38
CA GLU A 294 5.81 15.37 -22.23
C GLU A 294 6.58 15.68 -20.95
N SER A 295 6.61 14.74 -19.99
CA SER A 295 7.32 14.84 -18.71
C SER A 295 7.92 13.47 -18.32
N LEU A 296 8.97 13.50 -17.51
CA LEU A 296 9.53 12.33 -16.84
C LEU A 296 9.12 12.32 -15.37
N LEU A 297 8.85 11.13 -14.83
CA LEU A 297 8.93 10.90 -13.39
C LEU A 297 10.29 10.28 -13.10
N VAL A 298 11.06 10.88 -12.21
CA VAL A 298 12.32 10.31 -11.73
C VAL A 298 12.17 9.95 -10.26
N PHE A 299 12.66 8.77 -9.88
CA PHE A 299 12.62 8.31 -8.50
C PHE A 299 13.97 7.79 -8.05
N ASP A 300 14.54 8.42 -7.03
CA ASP A 300 15.85 8.10 -6.48
C ASP A 300 15.71 7.51 -5.07
N VAL A 301 16.22 6.29 -4.88
CA VAL A 301 16.26 5.58 -3.62
C VAL A 301 17.70 5.42 -3.18
N ARG A 302 17.99 5.77 -1.93
CA ARG A 302 19.31 5.63 -1.33
C ARG A 302 19.21 5.20 0.13
N GLY A 303 19.57 3.95 0.36
CA GLY A 303 19.57 3.28 1.66
C GLY A 303 20.83 3.51 2.47
N LEU A 304 21.92 3.97 1.85
CA LEU A 304 23.20 4.16 2.51
C LEU A 304 23.24 5.46 3.33
N SER A 305 24.13 5.51 4.32
CA SER A 305 24.40 6.74 5.06
C SER A 305 24.98 7.81 4.14
N GLY A 306 24.44 9.03 4.22
CA GLY A 306 24.96 10.21 3.53
C GLY A 306 25.05 11.41 4.47
N LYS A 307 25.96 12.35 4.16
CA LYS A 307 26.11 13.61 4.91
C LYS A 307 25.08 14.68 4.49
N SER A 308 24.53 14.58 3.28
CA SER A 308 23.57 15.53 2.70
C SER A 308 22.44 14.82 1.98
N ASN A 309 21.33 15.54 1.74
CA ASN A 309 20.16 15.10 0.98
C ASN A 309 19.53 13.81 1.54
N MET A 310 19.54 13.62 2.86
CA MET A 310 18.85 12.52 3.53
C MET A 310 17.39 12.91 3.81
N GLY A 311 16.52 11.91 3.87
CA GLY A 311 15.08 12.11 4.05
C GLY A 311 14.28 11.69 2.83
N VAL A 312 13.08 12.24 2.71
CA VAL A 312 12.18 12.04 1.57
C VAL A 312 11.78 13.40 1.04
N SER A 313 11.75 13.57 -0.29
CA SER A 313 11.37 14.84 -0.90
C SER A 313 10.66 14.64 -2.25
N ASN A 314 10.01 15.69 -2.70
CA ASN A 314 9.45 15.81 -4.04
C ASN A 314 9.86 17.16 -4.62
N HIS A 315 10.32 17.15 -5.87
CA HIS A 315 10.73 18.33 -6.62
C HIS A 315 10.09 18.30 -8.01
N VAL A 316 9.82 19.47 -8.57
CA VAL A 316 9.30 19.62 -9.93
C VAL A 316 10.15 20.62 -10.70
N TYR A 317 10.39 20.33 -11.96
CA TYR A 317 11.24 21.14 -12.85
C TYR A 317 10.44 21.50 -14.10
N PHE A 318 10.54 22.75 -14.52
CA PHE A 318 9.75 23.32 -15.61
C PHE A 318 10.66 23.90 -16.70
N ASP A 319 10.25 23.73 -17.95
CA ASP A 319 10.67 24.58 -19.04
C ASP A 319 9.81 25.85 -19.04
N GLN A 320 10.44 26.98 -18.70
CA GLN A 320 9.79 28.29 -18.62
C GLN A 320 9.49 28.88 -20.01
N ASN A 321 10.15 28.39 -21.07
CA ASN A 321 9.95 28.86 -22.43
C ASN A 321 8.84 28.10 -23.16
N ALA A 322 8.47 26.91 -22.67
CA ALA A 322 7.35 26.13 -23.19
C ALA A 322 6.10 26.32 -22.34
N LYS A 323 4.94 26.38 -23.00
CA LYS A 323 3.64 26.35 -22.32
C LYS A 323 3.22 24.92 -22.07
N GLN A 324 2.79 24.63 -20.85
CA GLN A 324 2.04 23.42 -20.55
C GLN A 324 0.77 23.43 -21.42
N LYS A 325 0.60 22.44 -22.31
CA LYS A 325 -0.71 22.21 -22.94
C LYS A 325 -1.71 22.01 -21.81
N LYS A 326 -2.88 22.64 -21.84
CA LYS A 326 -3.92 22.45 -20.81
C LYS A 326 -4.16 20.95 -20.60
N THR A 327 -3.55 20.41 -19.56
CA THR A 327 -3.59 18.98 -19.28
C THR A 327 -4.74 18.75 -18.31
N LYS A 328 -5.70 17.97 -18.76
CA LYS A 328 -6.81 17.56 -17.90
C LYS A 328 -6.32 16.46 -16.98
N SER A 329 -6.86 16.44 -15.77
CA SER A 329 -6.84 15.25 -14.93
C SER A 329 -7.37 14.03 -15.68
N HIS A 330 -7.03 12.82 -15.24
CA HIS A 330 -7.53 11.61 -15.88
C HIS A 330 -9.06 11.44 -15.73
N GLY A 331 -9.71 12.18 -14.83
CA GLY A 331 -11.19 12.35 -14.81
C GLY A 331 -11.97 11.04 -14.69
N ILE A 332 -11.44 10.06 -13.95
CA ILE A 332 -12.04 8.73 -13.88
C ILE A 332 -13.32 8.81 -13.04
N LYS A 333 -14.45 8.46 -13.65
CA LYS A 333 -15.76 8.50 -13.01
C LYS A 333 -15.79 7.67 -11.72
N GLY A 334 -16.33 8.26 -10.66
CA GLY A 334 -16.45 7.64 -9.32
C GLY A 334 -15.22 7.81 -8.44
N ILE A 335 -14.16 8.42 -8.96
CA ILE A 335 -12.93 8.69 -8.21
C ILE A 335 -12.81 10.20 -8.01
N LYS A 336 -12.43 10.64 -6.80
CA LYS A 336 -12.13 12.06 -6.55
C LYS A 336 -11.07 12.51 -7.53
N ASP A 337 -11.36 13.57 -8.28
CA ASP A 337 -10.44 14.08 -9.28
C ASP A 337 -9.07 14.44 -8.62
N PRO A 338 -7.93 14.00 -9.16
CA PRO A 338 -6.61 14.44 -8.71
C PRO A 338 -6.48 15.96 -8.53
N LEU A 339 -7.11 16.78 -9.36
CA LEU A 339 -7.06 18.24 -9.29
C LEU A 339 -8.17 18.83 -8.41
N ALA A 340 -9.07 18.02 -7.82
CA ALA A 340 -10.04 18.53 -6.86
C ALA A 340 -9.34 19.14 -5.63
N ASP A 341 -9.95 20.17 -5.05
CA ASP A 341 -9.52 20.69 -3.76
C ASP A 341 -9.62 19.63 -2.68
N ARG A 342 -8.64 19.64 -1.77
CA ARG A 342 -8.59 18.77 -0.61
C ARG A 342 -8.36 19.60 0.63
N GLY A 343 -9.04 19.25 1.72
CA GLY A 343 -8.84 19.85 3.03
C GLY A 343 -7.65 19.22 3.76
N GLU A 344 -7.47 19.63 5.02
CA GLU A 344 -6.59 18.94 5.98
C GLU A 344 -7.48 18.08 6.88
N VAL A 345 -7.58 16.78 6.55
CA VAL A 345 -8.39 15.83 7.32
C VAL A 345 -7.52 14.62 7.67
N ASP A 346 -7.69 14.05 8.85
CA ASP A 346 -7.02 12.81 9.21
C ASP A 346 -7.43 11.70 8.21
N ILE A 347 -6.46 10.94 7.71
CA ILE A 347 -6.72 9.96 6.64
C ILE A 347 -7.72 8.87 7.09
N PHE A 348 -7.75 8.52 8.38
CA PHE A 348 -8.70 7.55 8.93
C PHE A 348 -10.08 8.18 9.09
N GLU A 349 -10.15 9.47 9.44
CA GLU A 349 -11.40 10.22 9.44
C GLU A 349 -12.01 10.28 8.03
N ASN A 350 -11.25 10.67 7.01
CA ASN A 350 -11.73 10.70 5.61
C ASN A 350 -12.30 9.34 5.18
N PHE A 351 -11.62 8.26 5.53
CA PHE A 351 -12.08 6.90 5.27
C PHE A 351 -13.39 6.59 5.99
N ILE A 352 -13.46 6.80 7.31
CA ILE A 352 -14.65 6.47 8.11
C ILE A 352 -15.86 7.31 7.67
N GLN A 353 -15.67 8.57 7.28
CA GLN A 353 -16.77 9.38 6.73
C GLN A 353 -17.27 8.81 5.40
N SER A 354 -16.37 8.35 4.53
CA SER A 354 -16.71 7.70 3.25
C SER A 354 -17.42 6.36 3.45
N VAL A 355 -17.03 5.59 4.48
CA VAL A 355 -17.73 4.37 4.91
C VAL A 355 -19.15 4.68 5.36
N ARG A 356 -19.36 5.73 6.15
CA ARG A 356 -20.70 6.12 6.65
C ARG A 356 -21.62 6.58 5.53
N ASN A 357 -21.15 7.50 4.70
CA ASN A 357 -21.97 8.11 3.65
C ASN A 357 -22.08 7.24 2.38
N ARG A 358 -21.33 6.13 2.29
CA ARG A 358 -21.25 5.21 1.14
C ARG A 358 -20.79 5.88 -0.17
N LYS A 359 -19.92 6.89 -0.10
CA LYS A 359 -19.40 7.65 -1.25
C LYS A 359 -17.90 7.41 -1.43
N GLU A 360 -17.55 6.55 -2.38
CA GLU A 360 -16.14 6.26 -2.72
C GLU A 360 -15.43 7.47 -3.36
N GLU A 361 -16.19 8.35 -4.02
CA GLU A 361 -15.72 9.59 -4.60
C GLU A 361 -15.28 10.64 -3.55
N HIS A 362 -15.55 10.40 -2.26
CA HIS A 362 -15.08 11.25 -1.17
C HIS A 362 -13.69 10.83 -0.64
N LEU A 363 -13.21 9.64 -1.00
CA LEU A 363 -11.89 9.15 -0.59
C LEU A 363 -10.80 10.04 -1.18
N ASP A 364 -9.87 10.48 -0.34
CA ASP A 364 -8.69 11.20 -0.81
C ASP A 364 -7.69 10.28 -1.52
N ALA A 365 -7.62 9.03 -1.07
CA ALA A 365 -6.70 8.01 -1.57
C ALA A 365 -7.45 6.74 -2.02
N HIS A 366 -8.31 6.88 -3.03
CA HIS A 366 -9.07 5.78 -3.61
C HIS A 366 -8.18 4.59 -4.04
N VAL A 367 -8.68 3.36 -3.94
CA VAL A 367 -7.95 2.12 -4.27
C VAL A 367 -7.26 2.14 -5.64
N PHE A 368 -7.88 2.78 -6.64
CA PHE A 368 -7.27 2.95 -7.96
C PHE A 368 -5.98 3.79 -7.90
N GLU A 369 -5.99 4.92 -7.19
CA GLU A 369 -4.79 5.76 -7.02
C GLU A 369 -3.68 4.96 -6.33
N GLY A 370 -4.05 4.17 -5.31
CA GLY A 370 -3.12 3.27 -4.65
C GLY A 370 -2.54 2.20 -5.57
N HIS A 371 -3.36 1.63 -6.47
CA HIS A 371 -2.93 0.62 -7.43
C HIS A 371 -1.92 1.20 -8.41
N VAL A 372 -2.19 2.38 -8.94
CA VAL A 372 -1.30 3.04 -9.89
C VAL A 372 0.02 3.41 -9.22
N SER A 373 -0.01 4.07 -8.06
CA SER A 373 1.21 4.50 -7.37
C SER A 373 2.07 3.33 -6.88
N SER A 374 1.45 2.28 -6.35
CA SER A 374 2.17 1.04 -6.01
C SER A 374 2.69 0.34 -7.27
N GLY A 375 1.90 0.37 -8.35
CA GLY A 375 2.26 -0.19 -9.64
C GLY A 375 3.52 0.44 -10.24
N LEU A 376 3.78 1.72 -10.02
CA LEU A 376 5.04 2.35 -10.45
C LEU A 376 6.24 1.77 -9.71
N CYS A 377 6.14 1.54 -8.39
CA CYS A 377 7.19 0.84 -7.63
C CYS A 377 7.42 -0.58 -8.18
N HIS A 378 6.34 -1.28 -8.56
CA HIS A 378 6.41 -2.61 -9.15
C HIS A 378 7.07 -2.60 -10.53
N LEU A 379 6.71 -1.66 -11.39
CA LEU A 379 7.32 -1.50 -12.72
C LEU A 379 8.82 -1.19 -12.62
N ALA A 380 9.23 -0.33 -11.68
CA ALA A 380 10.65 -0.08 -11.41
C ALA A 380 11.38 -1.35 -10.99
N ASN A 381 10.82 -2.12 -10.05
CA ASN A 381 11.41 -3.40 -9.64
C ASN A 381 11.42 -4.44 -10.77
N VAL A 382 10.41 -4.47 -11.65
CA VAL A 382 10.41 -5.34 -12.83
C VAL A 382 11.53 -4.93 -13.80
N SER A 383 11.66 -3.64 -14.12
CA SER A 383 12.75 -3.13 -14.96
C SER A 383 14.13 -3.47 -14.37
N TYR A 384 14.31 -3.23 -13.08
CA TYR A 384 15.55 -3.55 -12.35
C TYR A 384 15.90 -5.05 -12.43
N ARG A 385 14.92 -5.93 -12.24
CA ARG A 385 15.14 -7.39 -12.22
C ARG A 385 15.30 -8.02 -13.60
N LEU A 386 14.73 -7.39 -14.63
CA LEU A 386 14.93 -7.80 -16.03
C LEU A 386 16.22 -7.26 -16.62
N GLY A 387 16.86 -6.28 -15.98
CA GLY A 387 18.16 -5.76 -16.40
C GLY A 387 19.24 -6.85 -16.36
N GLU A 388 20.04 -6.91 -17.41
CA GLU A 388 21.20 -7.79 -17.51
C GLU A 388 22.47 -6.99 -17.23
N LYS A 389 23.47 -7.62 -16.60
CA LYS A 389 24.80 -7.01 -16.48
C LYS A 389 25.44 -7.04 -17.86
N SER A 390 25.87 -5.89 -18.35
CA SER A 390 26.79 -5.86 -19.49
C SER A 390 28.07 -6.60 -19.10
N SER A 391 28.49 -7.52 -19.96
CA SER A 391 29.73 -8.30 -19.85
C SER A 391 30.97 -7.41 -19.84
#